data_AF-A0A951AHB1-F1
#
_entry.id   AF-A0A951AHB1-F1
#
_cell.length_a   1.000
_cell.length_b   1.000
_cell.length_c   1.000
_cell.angle_alpha   90.00
_cell.angle_beta   90.00
_cell.angle_gamma   90.00
#
_symmetry.space_group_name_H-M   'P 1'
#
loop_
_entity.id
_entity.type
_entity.pdbx_description
1 polymer ?
#
loop_
_entity_poly.entity_id
_entity_poly.type
_entity_poly.pdbx_seq_one_letter_code
_entity_poly.pdbx_strand_id
1 'polypeptide(L)'
;MKLRVARLVTCATLSILFVGCAGRSLPEYEDPLPRSQFMVVRTTAYTHTESDHRPYRNSSAAGTTLDSGPVRSAAADWARWPAGTIFLILATGRLYQVDDYGWALSGRNTIDLYCPSSAEMNDWGVRRVTIQILKWGDPWKSYRILRPRREYAHVRRMLDEIHNFY
;
A
#
# COMPACT_ATOMS: atom_id res chain seq x y z
N MET A 1 -6.89 -66.96 42.87
CA MET A 1 -6.48 -66.66 41.48
C MET A 1 -6.97 -65.26 41.15
N LYS A 2 -6.07 -64.29 40.98
CA LYS A 2 -6.37 -62.85 40.82
C LYS A 2 -6.77 -62.59 39.37
N LEU A 3 -7.97 -62.04 39.10
CA LEU A 3 -8.30 -61.47 37.78
C LEU A 3 -8.49 -59.95 37.89
N ARG A 4 -7.89 -59.28 36.91
CA ARG A 4 -7.50 -57.87 36.89
C ARG A 4 -8.63 -56.99 36.37
N VAL A 5 -8.84 -55.86 37.03
CA VAL A 5 -9.67 -54.75 36.54
C VAL A 5 -8.94 -54.07 35.39
N ALA A 6 -9.51 -54.09 34.19
CA ALA A 6 -9.00 -53.35 33.04
C ALA A 6 -9.41 -51.87 33.18
N ARG A 7 -8.42 -50.97 33.28
CA ARG A 7 -8.63 -49.53 33.17
C ARG A 7 -8.62 -49.16 31.69
N LEU A 8 -9.76 -48.70 31.19
CA LEU A 8 -9.89 -48.12 29.86
C LEU A 8 -9.20 -46.74 29.88
N VAL A 9 -8.04 -46.62 29.22
CA VAL A 9 -7.38 -45.33 29.01
C VAL A 9 -7.97 -44.72 27.74
N THR A 10 -8.87 -43.75 27.90
CA THR A 10 -9.36 -42.90 26.81
C THR A 10 -8.21 -41.99 26.34
N CYS A 11 -7.68 -42.29 25.16
CA CYS A 11 -6.72 -41.45 24.46
C CYS A 11 -7.48 -40.23 23.91
N ALA A 12 -7.40 -39.09 24.60
CA ALA A 12 -7.90 -37.83 24.06
C ALA A 12 -7.00 -37.42 22.88
N THR A 13 -7.52 -37.52 21.66
CA THR A 13 -6.87 -37.01 20.46
C THR A 13 -6.81 -35.49 20.55
N LEU A 14 -5.60 -34.98 20.79
CA LEU A 14 -5.28 -33.57 20.74
C LEU A 14 -5.34 -33.12 19.28
N SER A 15 -6.51 -32.67 18.83
CA SER A 15 -6.68 -31.99 17.56
C SER A 15 -5.96 -30.64 17.65
N ILE A 16 -4.71 -30.63 17.19
CA ILE A 16 -3.94 -29.41 16.93
C ILE A 16 -4.71 -28.64 15.87
N LEU A 17 -5.44 -27.61 16.30
CA LEU A 17 -5.98 -26.59 15.42
C LEU A 17 -4.78 -25.92 14.74
N PHE A 18 -4.54 -26.29 13.49
CA PHE A 18 -3.74 -25.49 12.58
C PHE A 18 -4.46 -24.13 12.47
N VAL A 19 -4.03 -23.17 13.28
CA VAL A 19 -4.30 -21.75 13.05
C VAL A 19 -3.60 -21.42 11.74
N GLY A 20 -4.31 -21.61 10.63
CA GLY A 20 -3.88 -21.11 9.35
C GLY A 20 -3.64 -19.62 9.51
N CYS A 21 -2.43 -19.16 9.18
CA CYS A 21 -2.13 -17.75 9.03
C CYS A 21 -3.03 -17.20 7.92
N ALA A 22 -4.24 -16.79 8.27
CA ALA A 22 -5.15 -16.12 7.36
C ALA A 22 -4.42 -14.84 6.90
N GLY A 23 -4.09 -14.78 5.61
CA GLY A 23 -3.46 -13.62 5.02
C GLY A 23 -4.28 -12.36 5.33
N ARG A 24 -3.59 -11.25 5.63
CA ARG A 24 -4.21 -9.95 5.95
C ARG A 24 -5.25 -9.58 4.89
N SER A 25 -6.53 -9.48 5.28
CA SER A 25 -7.65 -9.17 4.39
C SER A 25 -7.45 -7.82 3.72
N LEU A 26 -7.52 -7.74 2.38
CA LEU A 26 -7.29 -6.49 1.66
C LEU A 26 -8.13 -5.31 2.19
N PRO A 27 -7.64 -4.06 2.07
CA PRO A 27 -8.44 -2.89 2.41
C PRO A 27 -9.79 -2.90 1.68
N GLU A 28 -10.79 -2.27 2.30
CA GLU A 28 -12.10 -2.04 1.68
C GLU A 28 -11.92 -1.27 0.37
N TYR A 29 -12.64 -1.70 -0.67
CA TYR A 29 -12.60 -1.08 -1.98
C TYR A 29 -13.41 0.21 -2.01
N GLU A 30 -12.87 1.26 -2.61
CA GLU A 30 -13.58 2.50 -2.92
C GLU A 30 -13.67 2.67 -4.43
N ASP A 31 -14.80 3.14 -4.95
CA ASP A 31 -14.89 3.49 -6.37
C ASP A 31 -13.80 4.49 -6.77
N PRO A 32 -13.08 4.28 -7.89
CA PRO A 32 -12.00 5.17 -8.29
C PRO A 32 -12.51 6.59 -8.57
N LEU A 33 -11.80 7.59 -8.04
CA LEU A 33 -12.07 8.98 -8.39
C LEU A 33 -11.90 9.17 -9.92
N PRO A 34 -12.80 9.93 -10.58
CA PRO A 34 -12.63 10.24 -11.99
C PRO A 34 -11.34 11.03 -12.20
N ARG A 35 -10.59 10.70 -13.24
CA ARG A 35 -9.37 11.44 -13.57
C ARG A 35 -9.70 12.88 -13.94
N SER A 36 -9.13 13.81 -13.19
CA SER A 36 -9.22 15.24 -13.45
C SER A 36 -7.89 15.92 -13.14
N GLN A 37 -7.74 17.17 -13.60
CA GLN A 37 -6.57 17.96 -13.24
C GLN A 37 -6.58 18.36 -11.75
N PHE A 38 -7.76 18.58 -11.18
CA PHE A 38 -7.93 18.99 -9.78
C PHE A 38 -8.80 17.99 -9.03
N MET A 39 -8.28 17.45 -7.93
CA MET A 39 -8.92 16.36 -7.17
C MET A 39 -8.84 16.63 -5.68
N VAL A 40 -9.91 16.31 -4.94
CA VAL A 40 -9.87 16.25 -3.47
C VAL A 40 -9.57 14.81 -3.06
N VAL A 41 -8.39 14.57 -2.51
CA VAL A 41 -7.91 13.23 -2.15
C VAL A 41 -7.68 13.12 -0.65
N ARG A 42 -7.87 11.93 -0.09
CA ARG A 42 -7.40 11.63 1.26
C ARG A 42 -5.89 11.43 1.20
N THR A 43 -5.17 12.04 2.13
CA THR A 43 -3.75 11.80 2.31
C THR A 43 -3.44 11.31 3.70
N THR A 44 -2.42 10.46 3.77
CA THR A 44 -1.72 10.05 4.98
C THR A 44 -0.24 10.42 4.82
N ALA A 45 0.59 10.10 5.82
CA ALA A 45 2.03 10.21 5.69
C ALA A 45 2.70 8.95 6.24
N TYR A 46 3.85 8.62 5.67
CA TYR A 46 4.69 7.50 6.09
C TYR A 46 6.15 7.94 6.18
N THR A 47 6.96 7.13 6.87
CA THR A 47 8.42 7.33 6.91
C THR A 47 9.15 5.99 6.80
N HIS A 48 10.35 6.04 6.24
CA HIS A 48 11.21 4.87 6.08
C HIS A 48 11.68 4.27 7.41
N THR A 49 11.47 4.97 8.54
CA THR A 49 11.79 4.47 9.89
C THR A 49 10.71 3.56 10.48
N GLU A 50 9.52 3.48 9.86
CA GLU A 50 8.46 2.56 10.24
C GLU A 50 8.87 1.09 10.03
N SER A 51 8.36 0.19 10.87
CA SER A 51 8.74 -1.24 10.90
C SER A 51 8.64 -1.92 9.54
N ASP A 52 7.60 -1.58 8.78
CA ASP A 52 7.24 -2.23 7.52
C ASP A 52 8.16 -1.77 6.36
N HIS A 53 8.88 -0.66 6.53
CA HIS A 53 9.83 -0.13 5.53
C HIS A 53 11.29 -0.51 5.79
N ARG A 54 11.63 -1.01 6.99
CA ARG A 54 13.01 -1.40 7.34
C ARG A 54 13.66 -2.38 6.36
N PRO A 55 12.95 -3.38 5.79
CA PRO A 55 13.54 -4.30 4.81
C PRO A 55 13.94 -3.60 3.49
N TYR A 56 13.25 -2.52 3.13
CA TYR A 56 13.42 -1.80 1.85
C TYR A 56 14.28 -0.54 1.96
N ARG A 57 14.68 -0.17 3.19
CA ARG A 57 15.49 1.03 3.49
C ARG A 57 14.84 2.28 2.88
N ASN A 58 15.58 3.00 2.05
CA ASN A 58 15.15 4.22 1.37
C ASN A 58 14.83 3.97 -0.11
N SER A 59 14.46 2.76 -0.51
CA SER A 59 14.09 2.45 -1.89
C SER A 59 12.58 2.46 -2.09
N SER A 60 12.10 3.14 -3.13
CA SER A 60 10.71 3.10 -3.57
C SER A 60 10.41 1.82 -4.34
N ALA A 61 9.13 1.48 -4.49
CA ALA A 61 8.71 0.39 -5.35
C ALA A 61 9.13 0.55 -6.82
N ALA A 62 9.36 1.78 -7.30
CA ALA A 62 9.87 2.08 -8.63
C ALA A 62 11.39 1.88 -8.78
N GLY A 63 12.11 1.56 -7.70
CA GLY A 63 13.55 1.34 -7.69
C GLY A 63 14.38 2.63 -7.61
N THR A 64 13.76 3.75 -7.23
CA THR A 64 14.45 5.01 -6.94
C THR A 64 14.70 5.16 -5.44
N THR A 65 15.60 6.06 -5.05
CA THR A 65 15.69 6.47 -3.65
C THR A 65 14.49 7.35 -3.30
N LEU A 66 13.86 7.13 -2.14
CA LEU A 66 12.81 7.98 -1.60
C LEU A 66 13.35 9.41 -1.43
N ASP A 67 12.69 10.36 -2.09
CA ASP A 67 13.15 11.74 -2.17
C ASP A 67 12.27 12.65 -1.29
N SER A 68 12.91 13.62 -0.63
CA SER A 68 12.25 14.67 0.17
C SER A 68 12.67 16.09 -0.26
N GLY A 69 13.41 16.20 -1.36
CA GLY A 69 13.87 17.44 -1.99
C GLY A 69 12.77 18.14 -2.81
N PRO A 70 13.11 18.76 -3.96
CA PRO A 70 12.16 19.55 -4.75
C PRO A 70 10.93 18.78 -5.23
N VAL A 71 11.09 17.48 -5.51
CA VAL A 71 10.00 16.55 -5.82
C VAL A 71 10.05 15.43 -4.79
N ARG A 72 8.99 15.29 -4.01
CA ARG A 72 8.95 14.32 -2.91
C ARG A 72 8.31 13.01 -3.34
N SER A 73 8.73 11.90 -2.77
CA SER A 73 8.12 10.58 -3.02
C SER A 73 6.71 10.51 -2.42
N ALA A 74 5.87 9.70 -3.06
CA ALA A 74 4.52 9.39 -2.59
C ALA A 74 4.16 7.96 -2.96
N ALA A 75 3.46 7.29 -2.06
CA ALA A 75 2.87 5.99 -2.31
C ALA A 75 1.39 6.14 -2.69
N ALA A 76 0.93 5.36 -3.65
CA ALA A 76 -0.49 5.32 -4.02
C ALA A 76 -0.87 3.96 -4.60
N ASP A 77 -2.16 3.73 -4.81
CA ASP A 77 -2.61 2.68 -5.72
C ASP A 77 -2.23 3.05 -7.16
N TRP A 78 -1.41 2.22 -7.80
CA TRP A 78 -0.91 2.48 -9.15
C TRP A 78 -1.92 2.26 -10.27
N ALA A 79 -3.06 1.62 -10.02
CA ALA A 79 -4.18 1.62 -10.95
C ALA A 79 -4.87 2.99 -11.00
N ARG A 80 -4.87 3.72 -9.87
CA ARG A 80 -5.52 5.04 -9.73
C ARG A 80 -4.58 6.18 -10.10
N TRP A 81 -3.38 6.17 -9.53
CA TRP A 81 -2.30 7.10 -9.84
C TRP A 81 -1.08 6.32 -10.32
N PRO A 82 -0.92 6.10 -11.62
CA PRO A 82 0.18 5.30 -12.15
C PRO A 82 1.55 5.83 -11.77
N ALA A 83 2.52 4.93 -11.73
CA ALA A 83 3.92 5.23 -11.47
C ALA A 83 4.41 6.39 -12.36
N GLY A 84 4.99 7.41 -11.72
CA GLY A 84 5.44 8.65 -12.36
C GLY A 84 4.40 9.76 -12.42
N THR A 85 3.22 9.60 -11.80
CA THR A 85 2.27 10.71 -11.65
C THR A 85 2.90 11.81 -10.81
N ILE A 86 2.87 13.05 -11.30
CA ILE A 86 3.39 14.24 -10.60
C ILE A 86 2.20 15.12 -10.22
N PHE A 87 2.13 15.51 -8.95
CA PHE A 87 1.06 16.35 -8.43
C PHE A 87 1.55 17.37 -7.42
N LEU A 88 0.88 18.52 -7.39
CA LEU A 88 1.09 19.61 -6.44
C LEU A 88 -0.01 19.57 -5.38
N ILE A 89 0.34 19.66 -4.10
CA ILE A 89 -0.63 19.94 -3.04
C ILE A 89 -0.84 21.45 -2.99
N LEU A 90 -2.02 21.93 -3.38
CA LEU A 90 -2.27 23.37 -3.54
C LEU A 90 -2.06 24.16 -2.25
N ALA A 91 -2.47 23.61 -1.11
CA ALA A 91 -2.39 24.28 0.17
C ALA A 91 -0.95 24.49 0.68
N THR A 92 0.01 23.66 0.24
CA THR A 92 1.40 23.71 0.74
C THR A 92 2.41 24.07 -0.34
N GLY A 93 2.02 24.05 -1.61
CA GLY A 93 2.93 24.22 -2.74
C GLY A 93 3.94 23.07 -2.89
N ARG A 94 3.78 21.96 -2.14
CA ARG A 94 4.70 20.81 -2.20
C ARG A 94 4.40 19.94 -3.40
N LEU A 95 5.45 19.61 -4.14
CA LEU A 95 5.41 18.77 -5.32
C LEU A 95 5.76 17.33 -4.97
N TYR A 96 4.99 16.38 -5.50
CA TYR A 96 5.16 14.96 -5.26
C TYR A 96 5.18 14.17 -6.56
N GLN A 97 5.90 13.05 -6.55
CA GLN A 97 5.85 12.03 -7.58
C GLN A 97 5.41 10.71 -6.95
N VAL A 98 4.45 10.04 -7.59
CA VAL A 98 4.06 8.67 -7.24
C VAL A 98 5.13 7.72 -7.75
N ASP A 99 5.94 7.20 -6.85
CA ASP A 99 7.02 6.24 -7.12
C ASP A 99 6.96 5.01 -6.22
N ASP A 100 6.01 4.97 -5.28
CA ASP A 100 5.84 3.88 -4.33
C ASP A 100 4.39 3.36 -4.27
N TYR A 101 4.18 2.19 -3.68
CA TYR A 101 2.84 1.65 -3.40
C TYR A 101 2.86 0.79 -2.14
N GLY A 102 1.69 0.52 -1.58
CA GLY A 102 1.57 -0.30 -0.37
C GLY A 102 0.27 -1.07 -0.29
N TRP A 103 0.27 -2.15 0.50
CA TRP A 103 -0.90 -2.97 0.75
C TRP A 103 -2.11 -2.14 1.23
N ALA A 104 -1.88 -1.13 2.09
CA ALA A 104 -2.94 -0.30 2.68
C ALA A 104 -3.63 0.64 1.70
N LEU A 105 -3.01 0.86 0.54
CA LEU A 105 -3.46 1.82 -0.48
C LEU A 105 -4.26 1.12 -1.59
N SER A 106 -4.08 -0.19 -1.74
CA SER A 106 -4.71 -0.98 -2.81
C SER A 106 -6.24 -0.97 -2.71
N GLY A 107 -6.91 -0.44 -3.74
CA GLY A 107 -8.35 -0.22 -3.80
C GLY A 107 -8.84 1.04 -3.08
N ARG A 108 -7.96 1.98 -2.69
CA ARG A 108 -8.32 3.21 -1.95
C ARG A 108 -8.02 4.48 -2.73
N ASN A 109 -8.82 5.52 -2.53
CA ASN A 109 -8.54 6.88 -3.01
C ASN A 109 -7.65 7.65 -2.01
N THR A 110 -6.53 7.04 -1.62
CA THR A 110 -5.57 7.60 -0.67
C THR A 110 -4.19 7.69 -1.29
N ILE A 111 -3.51 8.82 -1.07
CA ILE A 111 -2.09 9.00 -1.38
C ILE A 111 -1.33 9.16 -0.06
N ASP A 112 -0.31 8.33 0.14
CA ASP A 112 0.56 8.36 1.31
C ASP A 112 1.81 9.20 1.01
N LEU A 113 2.04 10.26 1.77
CA LEU A 113 3.13 11.20 1.49
C LEU A 113 4.39 10.79 2.25
N TYR A 114 5.52 10.72 1.54
CA TYR A 114 6.78 10.43 2.20
C TYR A 114 7.23 11.63 3.05
N CYS A 115 7.57 11.33 4.31
CA CYS A 115 8.14 12.25 5.26
C CYS A 115 9.52 11.72 5.74
N PRO A 116 10.57 12.55 5.75
CA PRO A 116 11.91 12.15 6.19
C PRO A 116 12.02 11.92 7.71
N SER A 117 11.01 12.32 8.51
CA SER A 117 11.00 12.13 9.96
C SER A 117 9.60 11.82 10.48
N SER A 118 9.52 11.11 11.61
CA SER A 118 8.26 10.84 12.31
C SER A 118 7.60 12.13 12.83
N ALA A 119 8.38 13.16 13.15
CA ALA A 119 7.82 14.47 13.54
C ALA A 119 7.04 15.08 12.38
N GLU A 120 7.62 15.14 11.17
CA GLU A 120 6.92 15.66 10.00
C GLU A 120 5.71 14.79 9.61
N MET A 121 5.84 13.47 9.75
CA MET A 121 4.73 12.54 9.54
C MET A 121 3.56 12.83 10.49
N ASN A 122 3.84 13.05 11.78
CA ASN A 122 2.83 13.38 12.79
C ASN A 122 2.20 14.76 12.56
N ASP A 123 3.03 15.75 12.21
CA ASP A 123 2.56 17.10 11.88
C ASP A 123 1.62 17.09 10.66
N TRP A 124 1.87 16.18 9.71
CA TRP A 124 0.97 15.94 8.58
C TRP A 124 -0.30 15.17 8.97
N GLY A 125 -0.18 14.01 9.62
CA GLY A 125 -1.34 13.18 10.00
C GLY A 125 -2.26 12.81 8.82
N VAL A 126 -3.53 12.51 9.11
CA VAL A 126 -4.53 12.15 8.09
C VAL A 126 -5.39 13.37 7.76
N ARG A 127 -5.51 13.72 6.48
CA ARG A 127 -6.35 14.85 6.04
C ARG A 127 -6.84 14.69 4.61
N ARG A 128 -7.78 15.53 4.20
CA ARG A 128 -8.15 15.68 2.78
C ARG A 128 -7.54 16.96 2.25
N VAL A 129 -6.96 16.90 1.05
CA VAL A 129 -6.32 18.04 0.39
C VAL A 129 -6.76 18.11 -1.06
N THR A 130 -6.74 19.33 -1.61
CA THR A 130 -6.86 19.54 -3.06
C THR A 130 -5.48 19.39 -3.69
N ILE A 131 -5.37 18.47 -4.64
CA ILE A 131 -4.19 18.30 -5.48
C ILE A 131 -4.46 18.81 -6.89
N GLN A 132 -3.39 19.27 -7.54
CA GLN A 132 -3.34 19.50 -8.98
C GLN A 132 -2.43 18.45 -9.60
N ILE A 133 -2.96 17.63 -10.50
CA ILE A 133 -2.17 16.74 -11.33
C ILE A 133 -1.43 17.59 -12.38
N LEU A 134 -0.10 17.58 -12.33
CA LEU A 134 0.74 18.25 -13.33
C LEU A 134 1.07 17.32 -14.48
N LYS A 135 1.20 16.02 -14.19
CA LYS A 135 1.46 14.98 -15.17
C LYS A 135 0.91 13.64 -14.67
N TRP A 136 0.10 12.98 -15.48
CA TRP A 136 -0.26 11.58 -15.21
C TRP A 136 0.92 10.65 -15.48
N GLY A 137 1.08 9.63 -14.63
CA GLY A 137 2.06 8.58 -14.81
C GLY A 137 1.72 7.63 -15.95
N ASP A 138 2.55 6.60 -16.11
CA ASP A 138 2.40 5.58 -17.16
C ASP A 138 1.79 4.27 -16.58
N PRO A 139 0.55 3.91 -16.96
CA PRO A 139 -0.07 2.64 -16.56
C PRO A 139 0.75 1.42 -16.99
N TRP A 140 1.38 1.44 -18.17
CA TRP A 140 2.19 0.32 -18.65
C TRP A 140 3.53 0.20 -17.93
N LYS A 141 4.11 1.32 -17.47
CA LYS A 141 5.23 1.29 -16.51
C LYS A 141 4.78 0.62 -15.21
N SER A 142 3.62 1.00 -14.68
CA SER A 142 3.05 0.40 -13.46
C SER A 142 2.87 -1.11 -13.63
N TYR A 143 2.21 -1.54 -14.71
CA TYR A 143 1.99 -2.94 -15.04
C TYR A 143 3.31 -3.74 -15.11
N ARG A 144 4.32 -3.22 -15.82
CA ARG A 144 5.62 -3.91 -15.96
C ARG A 144 6.32 -4.13 -14.62
N ILE A 145 6.21 -3.18 -13.69
CA ILE A 145 6.82 -3.27 -12.36
C ILE A 145 5.99 -4.17 -11.43
N LEU A 146 4.66 -4.13 -11.52
CA LEU A 146 3.73 -4.90 -10.68
C LEU A 146 3.62 -6.38 -11.09
N ARG A 147 3.63 -6.69 -12.40
CA ARG A 147 3.47 -8.04 -12.93
C ARG A 147 4.40 -9.10 -12.31
N PRO A 148 5.71 -8.84 -12.10
CA PRO A 148 6.58 -9.82 -11.45
C PRO A 148 6.27 -10.03 -9.96
N ARG A 149 5.44 -9.18 -9.33
CA ARG A 149 5.06 -9.17 -7.91
C ARG A 149 3.61 -9.63 -7.67
N ARG A 150 3.00 -10.30 -8.66
CA ARG A 150 1.59 -10.72 -8.69
C ARG A 150 1.21 -11.77 -7.64
N GLU A 151 2.16 -12.31 -6.90
CA GLU A 151 1.91 -13.20 -5.76
C GLU A 151 1.19 -12.48 -4.62
N TYR A 152 1.40 -11.16 -4.48
CA TYR A 152 0.72 -10.37 -3.46
C TYR A 152 -0.72 -10.02 -3.88
N ALA A 153 -1.69 -10.29 -3.01
CA ALA A 153 -3.11 -10.04 -3.30
C ALA A 153 -3.41 -8.57 -3.64
N HIS A 154 -2.74 -7.63 -2.97
CA HIS A 154 -2.91 -6.19 -3.23
C HIS A 154 -2.33 -5.77 -4.59
N VAL A 155 -1.27 -6.45 -5.05
CA VAL A 155 -0.72 -6.26 -6.39
C VAL A 155 -1.66 -6.81 -7.45
N ARG A 156 -2.26 -7.98 -7.23
CA ARG A 156 -3.25 -8.55 -8.17
C ARG A 156 -4.43 -7.61 -8.38
N ARG A 157 -4.99 -7.06 -7.29
CA ARG A 157 -6.06 -6.05 -7.39
C ARG A 157 -5.67 -4.87 -8.29
N MET A 158 -4.48 -4.30 -8.09
CA MET A 158 -4.00 -3.20 -8.94
C MET A 158 -3.82 -3.62 -10.40
N LEU A 159 -3.30 -4.82 -10.67
CA LEU A 159 -3.15 -5.33 -12.03
C LEU A 159 -4.51 -5.53 -12.72
N ASP A 160 -5.50 -6.07 -12.01
CA ASP A 160 -6.85 -6.27 -12.52
C ASP A 160 -7.52 -4.93 -12.85
N GLU A 161 -7.33 -3.91 -12.02
CA GLU A 161 -7.86 -2.57 -12.26
C GLU A 161 -7.15 -1.83 -13.41
N ILE A 162 -5.83 -1.97 -13.56
CA ILE A 162 -5.09 -1.32 -14.66
C ILE A 162 -5.68 -1.71 -16.02
N HIS A 163 -6.06 -2.98 -16.22
CA HIS A 163 -6.68 -3.45 -17.45
C HIS A 163 -8.07 -2.87 -17.75
N ASN A 164 -8.77 -2.36 -16.72
CA ASN A 164 -10.12 -1.80 -16.88
C ASN A 164 -10.10 -0.32 -17.27
N PHE A 165 -8.98 0.37 -17.04
CA PHE A 165 -8.87 1.82 -17.23
C PHE A 165 -7.94 2.23 -18.39
N TYR A 166 -7.07 1.32 -18.87
CA TYR A 166 -6.02 1.57 -19.88
C TYR A 166 -5.84 0.39 -20.83
#